data_AF-A0AAU8I1S8-F1
#
_entry.id   AF-A0AAU8I1S8-F1
#
_cell.length_a   1.000
_cell.length_b   1.000
_cell.length_c   1.000
_cell.angle_alpha   90.00
_cell.angle_beta   90.00
_cell.angle_gamma   90.00
#
_symmetry.space_group_name_H-M   'P 1'
#
loop_
_entity.id
_entity.type
_entity.pdbx_description
1 polymer ?
#
loop_
_entity_poly.entity_id
_entity_poly.type
_entity_poly.pdbx_seq_one_letter_code
_entity_poly.pdbx_strand_id
1 'polypeptide(L)'
;MSDSISSILSQIRSYQGQVGQAAQTRVGDVGRSHAIEGLTGNQGVQGPSFTETLRNAIGGVNEAQQKSGNLAKAFELGDPSADLAKVMLAAQQSQVAFRATVEVRNRLVQAYQDVMNMPL
;
A
#
# COMPACT_ATOMS: atom_id res chain seq x y z
N MET A 1 -15.97 6.88 -44.56
CA MET A 1 -15.81 6.90 -43.09
C MET A 1 -15.46 5.51 -42.51
N SER A 2 -15.10 4.52 -43.34
CA SER A 2 -14.84 3.11 -42.95
C SER A 2 -13.36 2.72 -42.95
N ASP A 3 -12.49 3.43 -43.69
CA ASP A 3 -11.06 3.15 -43.79
C ASP A 3 -10.27 3.40 -42.49
N SER A 4 -10.73 4.35 -41.68
CA SER A 4 -10.08 4.72 -40.41
C SER A 4 -10.16 3.62 -39.35
N ILE A 5 -11.19 2.76 -39.41
CA ILE A 5 -11.40 1.65 -38.47
C ILE A 5 -10.43 0.51 -38.78
N SER A 6 -10.20 0.19 -40.06
CA SER A 6 -9.19 -0.80 -40.47
C SER A 6 -7.76 -0.36 -40.13
N SER A 7 -7.44 0.94 -40.21
CA SER A 7 -6.11 1.46 -39.85
C SER A 7 -5.84 1.39 -38.34
N ILE A 8 -6.85 1.56 -37.49
CA ILE A 8 -6.67 1.44 -36.04
C ILE A 8 -6.56 -0.03 -35.63
N LEU A 9 -7.30 -0.93 -36.28
CA LEU A 9 -7.21 -2.37 -36.05
C LEU A 9 -5.89 -2.98 -36.54
N SER A 10 -5.26 -2.43 -37.58
CA SER A 10 -3.90 -2.83 -37.98
C SER A 10 -2.83 -2.27 -37.05
N GLN A 11 -3.03 -1.06 -36.50
CA GLN A 11 -2.13 -0.44 -35.53
C GLN A 11 -2.14 -1.13 -34.16
N ILE A 12 -3.28 -1.67 -33.72
CA ILE A 12 -3.36 -2.47 -32.49
C ILE A 12 -2.65 -3.83 -32.68
N ARG A 13 -2.74 -4.43 -33.87
CA ARG A 13 -2.10 -5.72 -34.17
C ARG A 13 -0.58 -5.61 -34.24
N SER A 14 -0.03 -4.53 -34.79
CA SER A 14 1.42 -4.32 -34.82
C SER A 14 2.01 -4.12 -33.41
N TYR A 15 1.23 -3.57 -32.47
CA TYR A 15 1.66 -3.42 -31.08
C TYR A 15 1.69 -4.73 -30.28
N GLN A 16 0.84 -5.71 -30.64
CA GLN A 16 0.84 -7.04 -30.01
C GLN A 16 1.98 -7.96 -30.53
N GLY A 17 2.54 -7.68 -31.70
CA GLY A 17 3.65 -8.46 -32.28
C GLY A 17 5.04 -8.14 -31.68
N GLN A 18 5.17 -7.02 -30.97
CA GLN A 18 6.45 -6.54 -30.43
C GLN A 18 6.77 -7.09 -29.03
N VAL A 19 5.79 -7.72 -28.37
CA VAL A 19 5.96 -8.32 -27.04
C VAL A 19 6.36 -9.80 -27.09
N GLY A 20 6.37 -10.43 -28.27
CA GLY A 20 6.59 -11.87 -28.45
C GLY A 20 8.01 -12.31 -28.85
N GLN A 21 8.95 -11.38 -29.10
CA GLN A 21 10.26 -11.70 -29.69
C GLN A 21 11.47 -11.48 -28.76
N ALA A 22 11.24 -11.28 -27.46
CA ALA A 22 12.30 -11.17 -26.45
C ALA A 22 12.66 -12.51 -25.76
N ALA A 23 12.06 -13.63 -26.16
CA ALA A 23 12.18 -14.92 -25.46
C ALA A 23 13.09 -15.95 -26.17
N GLN A 24 13.95 -15.53 -27.09
CA GLN A 24 14.76 -16.45 -27.92
C GLN A 24 16.20 -15.97 -28.13
N THR A 25 16.93 -15.71 -27.05
CA THR A 25 18.40 -15.84 -27.12
C THR A 25 18.98 -16.09 -25.72
N ARG A 26 19.89 -17.07 -25.64
CA ARG A 26 20.81 -17.41 -24.53
C ARG A 26 20.35 -18.59 -23.64
N VAL A 27 20.26 -19.75 -24.27
CA VAL A 27 20.75 -21.00 -23.67
C VAL A 27 22.27 -21.00 -23.82
N GLY A 28 23.01 -21.27 -22.74
CA GLY A 28 24.42 -21.67 -22.80
C GLY A 28 25.37 -20.94 -21.86
N ASP A 29 25.78 -21.67 -20.82
CA ASP A 29 27.12 -21.68 -20.23
C ASP A 29 27.39 -20.94 -18.90
N VAL A 30 28.13 -21.68 -18.05
CA VAL A 30 28.85 -21.31 -16.82
C VAL A 30 28.09 -21.25 -15.47
N GLY A 31 28.14 -22.37 -14.74
CA GLY A 31 28.65 -22.41 -13.37
C GLY A 31 27.84 -21.73 -12.25
N ARG A 32 26.81 -22.40 -11.73
CA ARG A 32 26.19 -22.07 -10.43
C ARG A 32 25.93 -23.33 -9.61
N SER A 33 26.99 -24.01 -9.21
CA SER A 33 26.97 -25.07 -8.18
C SER A 33 27.67 -24.65 -6.88
N HIS A 34 27.78 -23.34 -6.61
CA HIS A 34 28.44 -22.78 -5.40
C HIS A 34 27.70 -21.56 -4.83
N ALA A 35 26.37 -21.61 -4.71
CA ALA A 35 25.59 -20.53 -4.08
C ALA A 35 24.64 -21.00 -2.97
N ILE A 36 24.73 -22.27 -2.56
CA ILE A 36 24.03 -22.84 -1.40
C ILE A 36 25.03 -23.09 -0.27
N GLU A 37 25.84 -22.09 0.07
CA GLU A 37 26.71 -22.12 1.25
C GLU A 37 26.77 -20.72 1.89
N GLY A 38 25.60 -20.18 2.25
CA GLY A 38 25.52 -18.84 2.86
C GLY A 38 24.20 -18.46 3.54
N LEU A 39 23.22 -19.37 3.64
CA LEU A 39 21.89 -19.06 4.23
C LEU A 39 21.70 -19.61 5.64
N THR A 40 22.76 -20.08 6.30
CA THR A 40 22.77 -20.32 7.77
C THR A 40 23.16 -19.07 8.56
N GLY A 41 23.12 -17.89 7.94
CA GLY A 41 23.27 -16.62 8.61
C GLY A 41 21.93 -16.10 9.11
N ASN A 42 21.73 -16.19 10.43
CA ASN A 42 20.75 -15.44 11.22
C ASN A 42 20.91 -13.92 10.99
N GLN A 43 20.47 -13.42 9.84
CA GLN A 43 20.34 -11.99 9.56
C GLN A 43 18.92 -11.62 9.96
N GLY A 44 18.76 -11.28 11.24
CA GLY A 44 17.54 -10.70 11.77
C GLY A 44 17.11 -9.54 10.88
N VAL A 45 15.88 -9.64 10.37
CA VAL A 45 15.24 -8.63 9.53
C VAL A 45 15.24 -7.30 10.30
N GLN A 46 16.23 -6.45 10.04
CA GLN A 46 16.29 -5.08 10.55
C GLN A 46 15.49 -4.16 9.61
N GLY A 47 14.20 -4.49 9.44
CA GLY A 47 13.19 -3.48 9.17
C GLY A 47 12.80 -2.80 10.49
N PRO A 48 12.23 -1.59 10.48
CA PRO A 48 11.67 -1.00 11.70
C PRO A 48 10.74 -2.02 12.35
N SER A 49 10.95 -2.31 13.64
CA SER A 49 10.16 -3.31 14.35
C SER A 49 8.67 -2.97 14.22
N PHE A 50 7.80 -3.99 14.18
CA PHE A 50 6.35 -3.78 14.13
C PHE A 50 5.89 -2.85 15.26
N THR A 51 6.47 -2.98 16.45
CA THR A 51 6.23 -2.11 17.60
C THR A 51 6.64 -0.67 17.36
N GLU A 52 7.76 -0.43 16.68
CA GLU A 52 8.20 0.92 16.27
C GLU A 52 7.22 1.54 15.27
N THR A 53 6.79 0.74 14.29
CA THR A 53 5.79 1.17 13.29
C THR A 53 4.45 1.49 13.95
N LEU A 54 4.01 0.66 14.91
CA LEU A 54 2.79 0.89 15.68
C LEU A 54 2.89 2.14 16.57
N ARG A 55 4.04 2.36 17.21
CA ARG A 55 4.31 3.56 18.01
C ARG A 55 4.26 4.83 17.14
N ASN A 56 4.88 4.77 15.96
CA ASN A 56 4.84 5.86 14.99
C ASN A 56 3.42 6.11 14.45
N ALA A 57 2.63 5.05 14.23
CA ALA A 57 1.23 5.19 13.83
C ALA A 57 0.39 5.87 14.93
N ILE A 58 0.57 5.50 16.20
CA ILE A 58 -0.11 6.15 17.33
C ILE A 58 0.31 7.62 17.46
N GLY A 59 1.60 7.93 17.29
CA GLY A 59 2.10 9.30 17.25
C GLY A 59 1.44 10.12 16.14
N GLY A 60 1.35 9.55 14.93
CA GLY A 60 0.69 10.18 13.78
C GLY A 60 -0.80 10.48 14.00
N VAL A 61 -1.52 9.65 14.78
CA VAL A 61 -2.93 9.91 15.13
C VAL A 61 -3.06 11.14 16.03
N ASN A 62 -2.18 11.31 17.01
CA ASN A 62 -2.19 12.48 17.89
C ASN A 62 -1.92 13.77 17.09
N GLU A 63 -0.98 13.72 16.15
CA GLU A 63 -0.65 14.83 15.28
C GLU A 63 -1.81 15.18 14.32
N ALA A 64 -2.47 14.16 13.77
CA ALA A 64 -3.66 14.33 12.94
C ALA A 64 -4.84 14.95 13.73
N GLN A 65 -5.03 14.56 14.99
CA GLN A 65 -6.06 15.16 15.85
C GLN A 65 -5.77 16.65 16.13
N GLN A 66 -4.53 17.02 16.47
CA GLN A 66 -4.18 18.44 16.67
C GLN A 66 -4.36 19.26 15.40
N LYS A 67 -3.91 18.73 14.26
CA LYS A 67 -4.07 19.40 12.96
C LYS A 67 -5.54 19.60 12.60
N SER A 68 -6.38 18.60 12.88
CA SER A 68 -7.82 18.69 12.67
C SER A 68 -8.47 19.74 13.58
N GLY A 69 -8.09 19.81 14.86
CA GLY A 69 -8.57 20.85 15.78
C GLY A 69 -8.18 22.26 15.35
N ASN A 70 -6.96 22.45 14.85
CA ASN A 70 -6.50 23.72 14.32
C ASN A 70 -7.25 24.12 13.04
N LEU A 71 -7.53 23.17 12.15
CA LEU A 71 -8.30 23.40 10.93
C LEU A 71 -9.78 23.68 11.23
N ALA A 72 -10.39 22.98 12.19
CA ALA A 72 -11.77 23.23 12.62
C ALA A 72 -11.91 24.64 13.20
N LYS A 73 -10.93 25.07 14.00
CA LYS A 73 -10.85 26.43 14.52
C LYS A 73 -10.68 27.46 13.40
N ALA A 74 -9.81 27.20 12.42
CA ALA A 74 -9.64 28.06 11.25
C ALA A 74 -10.92 28.15 10.39
N PHE A 75 -11.71 27.08 10.31
CA PHE A 75 -12.99 27.05 9.61
C PHE A 75 -14.09 27.82 10.34
N GLU A 76 -14.19 27.71 11.68
CA GLU A 76 -15.09 28.55 12.49
C GLU A 76 -14.77 30.05 12.37
N LEU A 77 -13.52 30.40 12.06
CA LEU A 77 -13.07 31.75 11.75
C LEU A 77 -13.46 32.24 10.33
N GLY A 78 -14.16 31.42 9.53
CA GLY A 78 -14.75 31.83 8.26
C GLY A 78 -13.85 31.68 7.03
N ASP A 79 -12.95 30.70 7.02
CA ASP A 79 -12.05 30.47 5.87
C ASP A 79 -12.81 30.00 4.61
N PRO A 80 -12.75 30.74 3.49
CA PRO A 80 -13.41 30.41 2.22
C PRO A 80 -12.85 29.17 1.49
N SER A 81 -11.82 28.51 2.03
CA SER A 81 -11.15 27.33 1.42
C SER A 81 -11.90 26.00 1.62
N ALA A 82 -12.97 26.00 2.42
CA ALA A 82 -13.79 24.83 2.74
C ALA A 82 -14.92 24.62 1.72
N ASP A 83 -14.52 24.11 0.56
CA ASP A 83 -15.44 23.57 -0.44
C ASP A 83 -16.24 22.39 0.18
N LEU A 84 -17.57 22.46 0.14
CA LEU A 84 -18.48 21.42 0.65
C LEU A 84 -18.09 20.03 0.11
N ALA A 85 -17.64 19.96 -1.14
CA ALA A 85 -17.17 18.72 -1.75
C ALA A 85 -15.97 18.11 -1.01
N LYS A 86 -15.03 18.94 -0.53
CA LYS A 86 -13.88 18.49 0.27
C LYS A 86 -14.30 18.01 1.65
N VAL A 87 -15.27 18.65 2.29
CA VAL A 87 -15.81 18.23 3.59
C VAL A 87 -16.48 16.86 3.46
N MET A 88 -17.30 16.65 2.42
CA MET A 88 -17.94 15.35 2.18
C MET A 88 -16.92 14.25 1.85
N LEU A 89 -15.90 14.57 1.06
CA LEU A 89 -14.83 13.61 0.74
C LEU A 89 -14.03 13.24 2.00
N ALA A 90 -13.69 14.22 2.83
CA ALA A 90 -12.98 13.99 4.09
C ALA A 90 -13.82 13.12 5.05
N ALA A 91 -15.14 13.37 5.14
CA ALA A 91 -16.05 12.55 5.94
C ALA A 91 -16.09 11.09 5.45
N GLN A 92 -16.14 10.87 4.14
CA GLN A 92 -16.11 9.52 3.55
C GLN A 92 -14.78 8.81 3.81
N GLN A 93 -13.66 9.51 3.64
CA GLN A 93 -12.33 8.96 3.96
C GLN A 93 -12.21 8.59 5.44
N SER A 94 -12.70 9.43 6.34
CA SER A 94 -12.70 9.18 7.79
C SER A 94 -13.54 7.94 8.14
N GLN A 95 -14.70 7.75 7.50
CA GLN A 95 -15.55 6.58 7.74
C GLN A 95 -14.85 5.27 7.33
N VAL A 96 -14.11 5.28 6.21
CA VAL A 96 -13.33 4.11 5.75
C VAL A 96 -12.15 3.84 6.68
N ALA A 97 -11.40 4.87 7.06
CA ALA A 97 -10.26 4.76 7.97
C ALA A 97 -10.68 4.26 9.36
N PHE A 98 -11.84 4.70 9.87
CA PHE A 98 -12.38 4.22 11.14
C PHE A 98 -12.70 2.72 11.10
N ARG A 99 -13.38 2.26 10.03
CA ARG A 99 -13.67 0.82 9.84
C ARG A 99 -12.39 -0.01 9.80
N ALA A 100 -11.38 0.45 9.06
CA ALA A 100 -10.08 -0.22 9.02
C ALA A 100 -9.42 -0.29 10.41
N THR A 101 -9.53 0.77 11.21
CA THR A 101 -8.98 0.81 12.57
C THR A 101 -9.67 -0.18 13.50
N VAL A 102 -11.00 -0.32 13.41
CA VAL A 102 -11.74 -1.32 14.19
C VAL A 102 -11.31 -2.74 13.84
N GLU A 103 -11.11 -3.03 12.55
CA GLU A 103 -10.61 -4.33 12.12
C GLU A 103 -9.20 -4.62 12.64
N VAL A 104 -8.29 -3.65 12.57
CA VAL A 104 -6.94 -3.79 13.13
C VAL A 104 -6.99 -4.02 14.64
N ARG A 105 -7.84 -3.29 15.37
CA ARG A 105 -8.06 -3.49 16.81
C ARG A 105 -8.52 -4.91 17.10
N ASN A 106 -9.52 -5.40 16.35
CA ASN A 106 -10.05 -6.74 16.52
C ASN A 106 -8.98 -7.80 16.24
N ARG A 107 -8.18 -7.61 15.20
CA ARG A 107 -7.08 -8.53 14.85
C ARG A 107 -5.98 -8.56 15.89
N LEU A 108 -5.65 -7.42 16.50
CA LEU A 108 -4.68 -7.34 17.60
C LEU A 108 -5.18 -8.04 18.86
N VAL A 109 -6.46 -7.89 19.19
CA VAL A 109 -7.09 -8.59 20.32
C VAL A 109 -7.11 -10.10 20.08
N GLN A 110 -7.46 -10.53 18.87
CA GLN A 110 -7.41 -11.95 18.47
C GLN A 110 -5.99 -12.50 18.57
N ALA A 111 -4.99 -11.81 18.03
CA ALA A 111 -3.60 -12.26 18.09
C ALA A 111 -3.09 -12.41 19.53
N TYR A 112 -3.53 -11.53 20.45
CA TYR A 112 -3.21 -11.68 21.87
C TYR A 112 -3.90 -12.90 22.49
N GLN A 113 -5.19 -13.11 22.18
CA GLN A 113 -5.93 -14.29 22.64
C GLN A 113 -5.33 -15.59 22.06
N ASP A 114 -4.90 -15.60 20.81
CA ASP A 114 -4.31 -16.77 20.14
C ASP A 114 -2.97 -17.13 20.77
N VAL A 115 -2.12 -16.16 21.10
CA VAL A 115 -0.86 -16.39 21.84
C VAL A 115 -1.14 -16.93 23.24
N MET A 116 -2.20 -16.45 23.91
CA MET A 116 -2.55 -16.87 25.27
C MET A 116 -3.21 -18.26 25.32
N ASN A 117 -3.95 -18.62 24.27
CA ASN A 117 -4.59 -19.94 24.13
C ASN A 117 -3.72 -20.95 23.39
N MET A 118 -2.50 -20.58 22.97
CA MET A 118 -1.54 -21.50 22.40
C MET A 118 -1.15 -22.50 23.51
N PRO A 119 -1.47 -23.80 23.38
CA PRO A 119 -1.02 -24.78 24.37
C PRO A 119 0.50 -24.86 24.31
N LEU A 120 1.15 -24.71 25.47
CA LEU A 120 2.58 -24.98 25.65
C LEU A 120 2.91 -26.43 25.31
#